data_AF-A0A2N4XT05-F1
#
_entry.id   AF-A0A2N4XT05-F1
#
_cell.length_a   1.000
_cell.length_b   1.000
_cell.length_c   1.000
_cell.angle_alpha   90.00
_cell.angle_beta   90.00
_cell.angle_gamma   90.00
#
_symmetry.space_group_name_H-M   'P 1'
#
loop_
_entity.id
_entity.type
_entity.pdbx_description
1 polymer ?
#
loop_
_entity_poly.entity_id
_entity_poly.type
_entity_poly.pdbx_seq_one_letter_code
_entity_poly.pdbx_strand_id
1 'polypeptide(L)' 'MKTQAEPEHIVPAELAEITLSATPTELRRMGEFFASCAAEMERMGDVYDHVHLGDRMKEFDTSSPHFVVTRGEVA' A
#
# COMPACT_ATOMS: atom_id res chain seq x y z
N MET A 1 1.62 26.97 9.12
CA MET A 1 0.69 25.84 9.02
C MET A 1 0.92 25.22 7.67
N LYS A 2 1.46 23.99 7.58
CA LYS A 2 1.63 23.30 6.30
C LYS A 2 0.31 22.61 5.99
N THR A 3 -0.41 23.09 4.99
CA THR A 3 -1.63 22.46 4.48
C THR A 3 -1.22 21.13 3.87
N GLN A 4 -1.58 20.01 4.50
CA GLN A 4 -1.64 18.73 3.79
C GLN A 4 -2.68 18.92 2.69
N ALA A 5 -2.24 18.83 1.43
CA ALA A 5 -3.17 18.75 0.33
C ALA A 5 -3.89 17.40 0.46
N GLU A 6 -5.19 17.44 0.70
CA GLU A 6 -6.07 16.28 0.54
C GLU A 6 -5.85 15.74 -0.88
N PRO A 7 -5.45 14.46 -1.05
CA PRO A 7 -5.18 13.93 -2.38
C PRO A 7 -6.48 13.97 -3.19
N GLU A 8 -6.44 14.72 -4.29
CA GLU A 8 -7.48 14.73 -5.31
C GLU A 8 -7.72 13.28 -5.76
N HIS A 9 -8.88 12.72 -5.39
CA HIS A 9 -9.46 11.43 -5.81
C HIS A 9 -8.48 10.47 -6.53
N ILE A 10 -7.54 9.86 -5.80
CA ILE A 10 -6.73 8.76 -6.34
C ILE A 10 -7.62 7.51 -6.37
N VAL A 11 -8.07 7.15 -7.57
CA VAL A 11 -8.83 5.91 -7.80
C VAL A 11 -7.83 4.77 -8.05
N PRO A 12 -7.88 3.67 -7.29
CA PRO A 12 -7.05 2.50 -7.56
C PRO A 12 -7.29 2.00 -8.99
N ALA A 13 -6.20 1.73 -9.72
CA ALA A 13 -6.24 1.15 -11.05
C ALA A 13 -5.39 -0.12 -11.07
N GLU A 14 -5.92 -1.18 -11.69
CA GLU A 14 -5.21 -2.45 -11.76
C GLU A 14 -3.90 -2.32 -12.54
N LEU A 15 -2.82 -2.86 -11.95
CA LEU A 15 -1.50 -2.92 -12.55
C LEU A 15 -0.98 -1.56 -13.08
N ALA A 16 -1.40 -0.45 -12.48
CA ALA A 16 -0.84 0.86 -12.77
C ALA A 16 0.67 0.88 -12.47
N GLU A 17 1.44 1.62 -13.28
CA GLU A 17 2.88 1.77 -13.06
C GLU A 17 3.15 2.51 -11.73
N ILE A 18 3.99 1.93 -10.87
CA ILE A 18 4.44 2.55 -9.62
C ILE A 18 5.95 2.74 -9.70
N THR A 19 6.42 3.99 -9.61
CA THR A 19 7.85 4.30 -9.45
C THR A 19 8.19 4.37 -7.96
N LEU A 20 9.20 3.60 -7.52
CA LEU A 20 9.66 3.56 -6.13
C LEU A 20 11.15 3.94 -6.02
N SER A 21 11.45 4.87 -5.11
CA SER A 21 12.82 5.22 -4.72
C SER A 21 13.05 4.79 -3.28
N ALA A 22 13.72 3.66 -3.08
CA ALA A 22 13.91 3.04 -1.77
C ALA A 22 15.30 2.40 -1.63
N THR A 23 15.77 2.30 -0.39
CA THR A 23 16.98 1.56 -0.01
C THR A 23 16.74 0.05 0.01
N PRO A 24 17.80 -0.78 0.01
CA PRO A 24 17.65 -2.24 0.11
C PRO A 24 16.89 -2.69 1.36
N THR A 25 17.06 -2.00 2.50
CA THR A 25 16.37 -2.33 3.75
C THR A 25 14.87 -2.07 3.63
N GLU A 26 14.49 -0.91 3.09
CA GLU A 26 13.10 -0.53 2.86
C GLU A 26 12.42 -1.51 1.88
N LEU A 27 13.10 -1.89 0.79
CA LEU A 27 12.57 -2.87 -0.17
C LEU A 27 12.27 -4.22 0.47
N ARG A 28 13.12 -4.71 1.38
CA ARG A 28 12.87 -5.97 2.10
C ARG A 28 11.65 -5.85 3.01
N ARG A 29 11.52 -4.75 3.74
CA ARG A 29 10.35 -4.49 4.60
C ARG A 29 9.06 -4.37 3.80
N MET A 30 9.10 -3.68 2.67
CA MET A 30 7.95 -3.62 1.75
C MET A 30 7.59 -5.01 1.21
N GLY A 31 8.59 -5.85 0.90
CA GLY A 31 8.37 -7.24 0.51
C GLY A 31 7.67 -8.07 1.60
N GLU A 32 8.08 -7.94 2.86
CA GLU A 32 7.40 -8.55 4.01
C GLU A 32 5.94 -8.09 4.11
N PHE A 33 5.71 -6.78 3.92
CA PHE A 33 4.36 -6.20 3.89
C PHE A 33 3.51 -6.77 2.75
N PHE A 34 4.02 -6.87 1.53
CA PHE A 34 3.30 -7.44 0.38
C PHE A 34 2.93 -8.91 0.62
N ALA A 35 3.87 -9.71 1.13
CA ALA A 35 3.60 -11.10 1.48
C ALA A 35 2.48 -11.21 2.53
N SER A 36 2.45 -10.32 3.52
CA SER A 36 1.38 -10.29 4.52
C SER A 36 0.02 -9.89 3.93
N CYS A 37 -0.01 -8.94 2.99
CA CYS A 37 -1.25 -8.55 2.32
C CYS A 37 -1.80 -9.69 1.46
N ALA A 38 -0.94 -10.39 0.72
CA ALA A 38 -1.34 -11.56 -0.07
C ALA A 38 -1.95 -12.66 0.81
N ALA A 39 -1.31 -12.99 1.93
CA ALA A 39 -1.85 -13.97 2.89
C ALA A 39 -3.21 -13.54 3.48
N GLU A 40 -3.39 -12.25 3.78
CA GLU A 40 -4.67 -11.73 4.27
C GLU A 40 -5.76 -11.72 3.18
N MET A 41 -5.41 -11.45 1.92
CA MET A 41 -6.34 -11.58 0.79
C MET A 41 -6.82 -13.02 0.62
N GLU A 42 -5.91 -14.00 0.71
CA GLU A 42 -6.27 -15.43 0.67
C GLU A 42 -7.18 -15.82 1.83
N ARG A 43 -6.91 -15.28 3.03
CA ARG A 43 -7.68 -15.56 4.26
C ARG A 43 -9.07 -14.91 4.24
N MET A 44 -9.18 -13.67 3.74
CA MET A 44 -10.40 -12.86 3.81
C MET A 44 -11.27 -13.02 2.56
N GLY A 45 -10.69 -13.30 1.40
CA GLY A 45 -11.42 -13.34 0.13
C GLY A 45 -12.06 -11.99 -0.19
N ASP A 46 -13.34 -12.01 -0.57
CA ASP A 46 -14.06 -10.83 -1.09
C ASP A 46 -14.28 -9.71 -0.07
N VAL A 47 -14.04 -9.95 1.23
CA VAL A 47 -14.15 -8.89 2.25
C VAL A 47 -12.83 -8.16 2.52
N TYR A 48 -11.76 -8.49 1.79
CA TYR A 48 -10.53 -7.70 1.83
C TYR A 48 -10.77 -6.35 1.13
N ASP A 49 -10.61 -5.27 1.89
CA ASP A 49 -10.77 -3.89 1.39
C ASP A 49 -9.40 -3.33 0.98
N HIS A 50 -8.66 -2.77 1.93
CA HIS A 50 -7.34 -2.20 1.69
C HIS A 50 -6.49 -2.12 2.96
N VAL A 51 -5.16 -2.05 2.78
CA VAL A 51 -4.21 -1.84 3.88
C VAL A 51 -3.18 -0.78 3.46
N HIS A 52 -2.98 0.24 4.31
CA HIS A 52 -1.92 1.23 4.11
C HIS A 52 -0.58 0.69 4.63
N LEU A 53 0.51 0.97 3.90
CA LEU A 53 1.86 0.62 4.34
C LEU A 53 2.19 1.27 5.70
N GLY A 54 1.81 2.54 5.88
CA GLY A 54 2.06 3.32 7.10
C GLY A 54 1.36 2.77 8.35
N ASP A 55 0.21 2.09 8.19
CA ASP A 55 -0.51 1.46 9.31
C ASP A 55 0.29 0.31 9.92
N ARG A 56 1.07 -0.41 9.08
CA ARG A 56 1.86 -1.57 9.47
C ARG A 56 3.31 -1.21 9.77
N MET A 57 3.85 -0.18 9.13
CA MET A 57 5.26 0.18 9.19
C MET A 57 5.40 1.65 9.55
N LYS A 58 5.64 1.93 10.83
CA LYS A 58 5.68 3.29 11.40
C LYS A 58 6.72 4.21 10.78
N GLU A 59 7.80 3.66 10.23
CA GLU A 59 8.78 4.41 9.46
C GLU A 59 8.22 5.02 8.16
N PHE A 60 7.05 4.56 7.69
CA PHE A 60 6.35 5.05 6.51
C PHE A 60 5.09 5.89 6.81
N ASP A 61 4.70 6.03 8.08
CA ASP A 61 3.48 6.74 8.52
C ASP A 61 3.41 8.18 7.98
N THR A 62 4.56 8.88 7.95
CA THR A 62 4.64 10.27 7.48
C THR A 62 5.11 10.44 6.03
N SER A 63 5.70 9.40 5.42
CA SER A 63 6.39 9.50 4.13
C SER A 63 5.66 8.79 2.99
N SER A 64 4.69 7.92 3.27
CA SER A 64 3.97 7.15 2.25
C SER A 64 2.48 6.95 2.57
N PRO A 65 1.72 8.01 2.89
CA PRO A 65 0.28 7.89 3.18
C PRO A 65 -0.54 7.37 1.98
N HIS A 66 0.02 7.43 0.77
CA HIS A 66 -0.64 7.00 -0.47
C HIS A 66 -0.24 5.59 -0.92
N PHE A 67 0.63 4.89 -0.20
CA PHE A 67 0.97 3.52 -0.55
C PHE A 67 -0.03 2.56 0.08
N VAL A 68 -1.00 2.14 -0.73
CA VAL A 68 -2.12 1.28 -0.31
C VAL A 68 -2.16 0.03 -1.18
N VAL A 69 -2.34 -1.12 -0.55
CA VAL A 69 -2.60 -2.37 -1.23
C VAL A 69 -4.10 -2.66 -1.15
N THR A 70 -4.73 -2.79 -2.31
CA THR A 70 -6.16 -3.13 -2.48
C THR A 70 -6.26 -4.48 -3.19
N ARG A 71 -7.40 -5.16 -3.05
CA ARG A 71 -7.67 -6.36 -3.85
C ARG A 71 -7.97 -5.96 -5.30
N GLY A 72 -7.27 -6.59 -6.25
CA GLY A 72 -7.65 -6.53 -7.67
C GLY A 72 -8.82 -7.46 -7.98
N GLU A 73 -9.53 -7.18 -9.07
CA GLU A 73 -10.46 -8.13 -9.66
C GLU A 73 -9.69 -9.32 -10.25
N VAL A 74 -10.29 -10.51 -10.20
CA VAL A 74 -9.69 -11.70 -10.82
C VAL A 74 -9.96 -11.59 -12.32
N ALA A 75 -8.89 -11.51 -13.13
CA ALA A 75 -8.97 -11.61 -14.59
C ALA A 75 -9.47 -12.99 -15.05
#